data_AF-A0A3P7YFH4-F1
#
_entry.id   AF-A0A3P7YFH4-F1
#
_cell.length_a   1.000
_cell.length_b   1.000
_cell.length_c   1.000
_cell.angle_alpha   90.00
_cell.angle_beta   90.00
_cell.angle_gamma   90.00
#
_symmetry.space_group_name_H-M   'P 1'
#
loop_
_entity.id
_entity.type
_entity.pdbx_description
1 polymer ?
#
loop_
_entity_poly.entity_id
_entity_poly.type
_entity_poly.pdbx_seq_one_letter_code
_entity_poly.pdbx_strand_id
1 'polypeptide(L)'
;MRPNFLHPGRLLKESIQIYNSWCFTPKKVTILRGPLTFDGWYPRDHKPGPYPTTEEERRSAAIKYGLRPEDYRPIDQNDVVRYAGDYPELGTITYDHKDPYEAWTDRQNRRNWGEMVPISMMRYRGDRLTFTGLEAEDFTTWGSIIICLRVLVPMILLSWYFCRDDPNALRWKNPAMPKQYPYDFYRAFPFDDPRKYPITNYSFDLAE
;
A
#
# COMPACT_ATOMS: atom_id res chain seq x y z
N MET A 1 -18.39 82.85 -45.28
CA MET A 1 -17.87 81.47 -45.24
C MET A 1 -17.86 81.04 -43.78
N ARG A 2 -18.45 79.87 -43.47
CA ARG A 2 -18.83 79.43 -42.11
C ARG A 2 -17.59 78.96 -41.31
N PRO A 3 -17.59 79.08 -39.97
CA PRO A 3 -16.53 78.56 -39.12
C PRO A 3 -16.62 77.04 -39.01
N ASN A 4 -15.53 76.32 -39.31
CA ASN A 4 -15.47 74.87 -39.15
C ASN A 4 -15.25 74.52 -37.68
N PHE A 5 -16.34 74.16 -37.01
CA PHE A 5 -16.33 73.50 -35.71
C PHE A 5 -15.58 72.16 -35.82
N LEU A 6 -14.54 71.99 -34.99
CA LEU A 6 -13.86 70.71 -34.81
C LEU A 6 -14.88 69.67 -34.30
N HIS A 7 -15.12 68.64 -35.12
CA HIS A 7 -16.05 67.57 -34.78
C HIS A 7 -15.57 66.81 -33.52
N PRO A 8 -16.42 66.67 -32.47
CA PRO A 8 -16.07 66.00 -31.21
C PRO A 8 -15.75 64.50 -31.34
N GLY A 9 -16.03 63.90 -32.51
CA GLY A 9 -15.81 62.49 -32.78
C GLY A 9 -14.36 62.08 -33.05
N ARG A 10 -13.43 63.03 -33.29
CA ARG A 10 -12.02 62.68 -33.56
C ARG A 10 -11.22 62.49 -32.27
N LEU A 11 -11.45 63.34 -31.27
CA LEU A 11 -10.80 63.24 -29.95
C LEU A 11 -11.25 61.99 -29.17
N LEU A 12 -12.51 61.58 -29.31
CA LEU A 12 -13.02 60.35 -28.69
C LEU A 12 -12.38 59.08 -29.28
N LYS A 13 -12.06 59.07 -30.58
CA LYS A 13 -11.43 57.91 -31.23
C LYS A 13 -9.98 57.75 -30.79
N GLU A 14 -9.24 58.83 -30.68
CA GLU A 14 -7.86 58.81 -30.17
C GLU A 14 -7.80 58.47 -28.67
N SER A 15 -8.75 58.96 -27.85
CA SER A 15 -8.81 58.58 -26.43
C SER A 15 -9.19 57.11 -26.21
N ILE A 16 -10.10 56.56 -27.01
CA ILE A 16 -10.49 55.12 -26.94
C ILE A 16 -9.31 54.23 -27.36
N GLN A 17 -8.50 54.65 -28.33
CA GLN A 17 -7.36 53.87 -28.82
C GLN A 17 -6.21 53.85 -27.80
N ILE A 18 -6.03 54.93 -27.04
CA ILE A 18 -5.08 55.01 -25.92
C ILE A 18 -5.58 54.19 -24.72
N TYR A 19 -6.88 54.21 -24.41
CA TYR A 19 -7.44 53.43 -23.29
C TYR A 19 -7.39 51.92 -23.52
N ASN A 20 -7.51 51.46 -24.79
CA ASN A 20 -7.45 50.04 -25.14
C ASN A 20 -6.02 49.46 -25.14
N SER A 21 -4.96 50.28 -25.12
CA SER A 21 -3.57 49.80 -25.02
C SER A 21 -3.11 49.57 -23.57
N TRP A 22 -3.89 50.06 -22.59
CA TRP A 22 -3.62 49.96 -21.15
C TRP A 22 -4.51 48.97 -20.39
N CYS A 23 -5.37 48.22 -21.08
CA CYS A 23 -5.98 47.03 -20.49
C CYS A 23 -5.00 45.86 -20.63
N PHE A 24 -4.14 45.71 -19.62
CA PHE A 24 -3.37 44.50 -19.37
C PHE A 24 -4.37 43.33 -19.35
N THR A 25 -4.48 42.59 -20.45
CA THR A 25 -5.33 41.40 -20.49
C THR A 25 -4.62 40.31 -19.70
N PRO A 26 -5.14 39.85 -18.56
CA PRO A 26 -4.52 38.78 -17.78
C PRO A 26 -4.78 37.41 -18.42
N LYS A 27 -4.90 37.34 -19.75
CA LYS A 27 -5.24 36.11 -20.48
C LYS A 27 -4.01 35.31 -20.91
N LYS A 28 -2.79 35.85 -20.79
CA LYS A 28 -1.54 35.16 -21.13
C LYS A 28 -0.75 34.61 -19.94
N VAL A 29 -1.11 34.94 -18.70
CA VAL A 29 -0.29 34.57 -17.53
C VAL A 29 -0.79 33.30 -16.83
N THR A 30 -1.96 32.76 -17.21
CA THR A 30 -2.62 31.69 -16.44
C THR A 30 -2.73 30.34 -17.14
N ILE A 31 -2.08 30.11 -18.30
CA ILE A 31 -2.06 28.80 -18.98
C ILE A 31 -0.64 28.43 -19.48
N LEU A 32 0.36 28.57 -18.61
CA LEU A 32 1.69 27.95 -18.81
C LEU A 32 1.97 26.91 -17.72
N ARG A 33 0.93 26.19 -17.31
CA ARG A 33 1.07 24.89 -16.61
C ARG A 33 0.89 23.72 -17.59
N GLY A 34 1.33 23.91 -18.83
CA GLY A 34 1.62 22.77 -19.72
C GLY A 34 2.92 22.09 -19.27
N PRO A 35 3.15 20.81 -19.61
CA PRO A 35 4.42 20.17 -19.35
C PRO A 35 5.54 21.02 -19.96
N LEU A 36 6.66 21.16 -19.23
CA LEU A 36 7.88 21.80 -19.72
C LEU A 36 8.24 21.20 -21.10
N THR A 37 8.02 21.93 -22.19
CA THR A 37 8.44 21.52 -23.53
C THR A 37 9.69 22.31 -23.89
N PHE A 38 10.86 21.69 -23.81
CA PHE A 38 12.03 22.19 -24.54
C PHE A 38 11.97 21.65 -25.96
N ASP A 39 12.46 22.42 -26.92
CA ASP A 39 12.54 21.96 -28.30
C ASP A 39 13.50 20.77 -28.39
N GLY A 40 13.02 19.65 -28.93
CA GLY A 40 13.80 18.42 -29.13
C GLY A 40 13.67 17.34 -28.07
N TRP A 41 12.97 17.56 -26.95
CA TRP A 41 12.45 16.44 -26.14
C TRP A 41 10.96 16.64 -25.93
N TYR A 42 10.21 15.67 -26.45
CA TYR A 42 8.79 15.60 -26.28
C TYR A 42 8.50 14.38 -25.43
N PRO A 43 7.64 14.49 -24.40
CA PRO A 43 7.21 13.34 -23.62
C PRO A 43 6.64 12.20 -24.45
N ARG A 44 6.23 12.44 -25.71
CA ARG A 44 5.77 11.44 -26.67
C ARG A 44 6.87 10.48 -27.14
N ASP A 45 8.07 10.98 -27.32
CA ASP A 45 9.18 10.23 -27.91
C ASP A 45 9.78 9.24 -26.89
N HIS A 46 9.61 9.55 -25.60
CA HIS A 46 10.03 8.72 -24.47
C HIS A 46 8.93 7.77 -23.94
N LYS A 47 7.75 7.74 -24.55
CA LYS A 47 6.68 6.82 -24.12
C LYS A 47 6.99 5.40 -24.55
N PRO A 48 6.66 4.38 -23.75
CA PRO A 48 6.76 2.99 -24.19
C PRO A 48 6.00 2.73 -25.49
N GLY A 49 6.61 1.94 -26.36
CA GLY A 49 6.14 1.54 -27.69
C GLY A 49 5.76 0.05 -27.77
N PRO A 50 5.50 -0.47 -28.98
CA PRO A 50 5.23 -1.89 -29.20
C PRO A 50 6.49 -2.74 -28.99
N TYR A 51 6.31 -4.04 -28.78
CA TYR A 51 7.41 -4.99 -28.60
C TYR A 51 8.37 -4.99 -29.80
N PRO A 52 9.70 -4.84 -29.59
CA PRO A 52 10.68 -4.81 -30.68
C PRO A 52 10.85 -6.22 -31.26
N THR A 53 10.71 -6.33 -32.58
CA THR A 53 10.87 -7.63 -33.29
C THR A 53 12.18 -7.70 -34.04
N THR A 54 12.72 -6.55 -34.44
CA THR A 54 13.99 -6.44 -35.17
C THR A 54 15.13 -5.99 -34.27
N GLU A 55 16.37 -6.30 -34.69
CA GLU A 55 17.58 -5.89 -33.97
C GLU A 55 17.76 -4.36 -33.96
N GLU A 56 17.33 -3.67 -35.02
CA GLU A 56 17.38 -2.21 -35.12
C GLU A 56 16.38 -1.55 -34.16
N GLU A 57 15.15 -2.07 -34.09
CA GLU A 57 14.15 -1.68 -33.09
C GLU A 57 14.65 -1.94 -31.67
N ARG A 58 15.29 -3.09 -31.44
CA ARG A 58 15.89 -3.43 -30.14
C ARG A 58 16.96 -2.43 -29.71
N ARG A 59 17.86 -2.05 -30.63
CA ARG A 59 18.93 -1.07 -30.36
C ARG A 59 18.39 0.33 -30.10
N SER A 60 17.42 0.77 -30.90
CA SER A 60 16.78 2.08 -30.71
C SER A 60 16.00 2.16 -29.40
N ALA A 61 15.30 1.08 -29.01
CA ALA A 61 14.64 0.96 -27.71
C ALA A 61 15.65 1.00 -26.55
N ALA A 62 16.78 0.26 -26.66
CA ALA A 62 17.84 0.31 -25.65
C ALA A 62 18.34 1.75 -25.42
N ILE A 63 18.63 2.48 -26.50
CA ILE A 63 19.09 3.88 -26.46
C ILE A 63 18.02 4.78 -25.82
N LYS A 64 16.75 4.60 -26.19
CA LYS A 64 15.61 5.37 -25.64
C LYS A 64 15.50 5.24 -24.12
N TYR A 65 15.79 4.06 -23.57
CA TYR A 65 15.78 3.79 -22.13
C TYR A 65 17.12 4.03 -21.43
N GLY A 66 18.15 4.50 -22.16
CA GLY A 66 19.49 4.73 -21.60
C GLY A 66 20.23 3.44 -21.21
N LEU A 67 19.85 2.31 -21.81
CA LEU A 67 20.45 1.00 -21.58
C LEU A 67 21.43 0.66 -22.71
N ARG A 68 22.37 -0.23 -22.41
CA ARG A 68 23.23 -0.80 -23.45
C ARG A 68 22.44 -1.83 -24.26
N PRO A 69 22.68 -1.94 -25.59
CA PRO A 69 21.97 -2.92 -26.42
C PRO A 69 22.10 -4.36 -25.91
N GLU A 70 23.23 -4.73 -25.32
CA GLU A 70 23.47 -6.05 -24.73
C GLU A 70 22.64 -6.33 -23.47
N ASP A 71 22.41 -5.31 -22.64
CA ASP A 71 21.66 -5.42 -21.39
C ASP A 71 20.14 -5.25 -21.59
N TYR A 72 19.74 -4.72 -22.74
CA TYR A 72 18.34 -4.52 -23.07
C TYR A 72 17.66 -5.84 -23.46
N ARG A 73 16.72 -6.24 -22.61
CA ARG A 73 15.79 -7.34 -22.83
C ARG A 73 14.35 -6.82 -22.61
N PRO A 74 13.46 -6.89 -23.61
CA PRO A 74 12.06 -6.54 -23.41
C PRO A 74 11.35 -7.63 -22.58
N ILE A 75 10.28 -7.25 -21.87
CA ILE A 75 9.44 -8.21 -21.14
C ILE A 75 8.76 -9.16 -22.14
N ASP A 76 8.75 -10.45 -21.85
CA ASP A 76 8.15 -11.48 -22.70
C ASP A 76 6.66 -11.17 -23.00
N GLN A 77 6.27 -11.31 -24.27
CA GLN A 77 4.91 -11.12 -24.74
C GLN A 77 3.92 -12.13 -24.14
N ASN A 78 4.42 -13.29 -23.71
CA ASN A 78 3.61 -14.32 -23.07
C ASN A 78 3.31 -14.02 -21.58
N ASP A 79 3.99 -13.06 -20.96
CA ASP A 79 3.70 -12.66 -19.58
C ASP A 79 2.48 -11.74 -19.52
N VAL A 80 1.31 -12.34 -19.30
CA VAL A 80 0.02 -11.63 -19.23
C VAL A 80 -0.01 -10.53 -18.15
N VAL A 81 0.81 -10.64 -17.11
CA VAL A 81 0.78 -9.72 -15.95
C VAL A 81 1.75 -8.56 -16.13
N ARG A 82 2.94 -8.82 -16.69
CA ARG A 82 4.02 -7.83 -16.76
C ARG A 82 4.25 -7.25 -18.15
N TYR A 83 3.69 -7.85 -19.21
CA TYR A 83 3.92 -7.40 -20.56
C TYR A 83 3.55 -5.92 -20.75
N ALA A 84 4.52 -5.14 -21.24
CA ALA A 84 4.41 -3.70 -21.40
C ALA A 84 5.11 -3.19 -22.67
N GLY A 85 4.99 -3.92 -23.78
CA GLY A 85 5.54 -3.51 -25.09
C GLY A 85 7.07 -3.51 -25.12
N ASP A 86 7.70 -2.38 -25.44
CA ASP A 86 9.17 -2.21 -25.46
C ASP A 86 9.79 -1.95 -24.07
N TYR A 87 9.03 -2.05 -22.98
CA TYR A 87 9.58 -1.79 -21.66
C TYR A 87 10.62 -2.85 -21.26
N PRO A 88 11.81 -2.46 -20.76
CA PRO A 88 12.87 -3.40 -20.43
C PRO A 88 12.61 -4.18 -19.14
N GLU A 89 13.08 -5.43 -19.13
CA GLU A 89 13.08 -6.35 -18.01
C GLU A 89 14.40 -6.28 -17.24
N LEU A 90 14.41 -5.60 -16.09
CA LEU A 90 15.59 -5.47 -15.21
C LEU A 90 15.69 -6.56 -14.13
N GLY A 91 14.79 -7.55 -14.17
CA GLY A 91 14.64 -8.52 -13.09
C GLY A 91 14.04 -7.90 -11.81
N THR A 92 14.27 -8.57 -10.69
CA THR A 92 13.76 -8.16 -9.37
C THR A 92 14.88 -7.53 -8.55
N ILE A 93 14.95 -6.21 -8.56
CA ILE A 93 15.88 -5.42 -7.74
C ILE A 93 15.06 -4.76 -6.63
N THR A 94 15.41 -5.05 -5.38
CA THR A 94 14.79 -4.45 -4.20
C THR A 94 15.59 -3.25 -3.70
N TYR A 95 14.98 -2.45 -2.84
CA TYR A 95 15.64 -1.32 -2.19
C TYR A 95 16.95 -1.72 -1.48
N ASP A 96 16.98 -2.89 -0.83
CA ASP A 96 18.15 -3.35 -0.07
C ASP A 96 19.24 -3.98 -0.92
N HIS A 97 18.96 -4.34 -2.18
CA HIS A 97 20.01 -4.75 -3.13
C HIS A 97 20.95 -3.60 -3.52
N LYS A 98 20.53 -2.35 -3.29
CA LYS A 98 21.28 -1.16 -3.65
C LYS A 98 22.14 -0.68 -2.49
N ASP A 99 23.36 -0.23 -2.81
CA ASP A 99 24.29 0.29 -1.81
C ASP A 99 23.67 1.45 -1.01
N PRO A 100 23.56 1.35 0.33
CA PRO A 100 23.05 2.43 1.16
C PRO A 100 23.99 3.64 1.28
N TYR A 101 25.28 3.49 0.98
CA TYR A 101 26.30 4.52 1.16
C TYR A 101 26.55 5.38 -0.09
N GLU A 102 26.05 4.95 -1.24
CA GLU A 102 26.14 5.71 -2.48
C GLU A 102 25.34 7.03 -2.41
N ALA A 103 25.85 8.07 -3.06
CA ALA A 103 25.23 9.39 -3.10
C ALA A 103 24.09 9.44 -4.15
N TRP A 104 22.98 8.74 -3.87
CA TRP A 104 21.81 8.69 -4.75
C TRP A 104 21.16 10.06 -4.95
N THR A 105 20.74 10.36 -6.19
CA THR A 105 19.96 11.58 -6.47
C THR A 105 18.59 11.58 -5.77
N ASP A 106 17.93 10.42 -5.73
CA ASP A 106 16.74 10.15 -4.93
C ASP A 106 17.13 9.18 -3.82
N ARG A 107 17.46 9.76 -2.66
CA ARG A 107 17.89 8.99 -1.48
C ARG A 107 16.78 8.12 -0.89
N GLN A 108 15.51 8.50 -1.08
CA GLN A 108 14.39 7.75 -0.50
C GLN A 108 14.20 6.41 -1.20
N ASN A 109 14.42 6.35 -2.52
CA ASN A 109 14.27 5.14 -3.31
C ASN A 109 15.61 4.53 -3.77
N ARG A 110 16.75 5.08 -3.32
CA ARG A 110 18.11 4.72 -3.78
C ARG A 110 18.18 4.67 -5.31
N ARG A 111 17.85 5.78 -5.97
CA ARG A 111 17.78 5.83 -7.44
C ARG A 111 18.49 7.07 -7.99
N ASN A 112 19.16 6.89 -9.12
CA ASN A 112 19.80 7.98 -9.84
C ASN A 112 18.88 8.58 -10.91
N TRP A 113 19.07 9.86 -11.21
CA TRP A 113 18.34 10.54 -12.27
C TRP A 113 18.72 9.94 -13.62
N GLY A 114 17.72 9.65 -14.46
CA GLY A 114 17.93 8.95 -15.73
C GLY A 114 18.10 7.43 -15.60
N GLU A 115 18.13 6.87 -14.39
CA GLU A 115 18.12 5.42 -14.18
C GLU A 115 16.74 4.84 -14.56
N MET A 116 16.78 3.72 -15.29
CA MET A 116 15.60 2.96 -15.68
C MET A 116 14.81 2.48 -14.45
N VAL A 117 13.49 2.61 -14.51
CA VAL A 117 12.59 2.20 -13.41
C VAL A 117 12.07 0.79 -13.69
N PRO A 118 12.24 -0.21 -12.80
CA PRO A 118 11.66 -1.52 -13.00
C PRO A 118 10.12 -1.46 -12.90
N ILE A 119 9.40 -2.29 -13.67
CA ILE A 119 7.93 -2.30 -13.70
C ILE A 119 7.32 -2.55 -12.30
N SER A 120 8.01 -3.34 -11.47
CA SER A 120 7.62 -3.68 -10.11
C SER A 120 8.16 -2.72 -9.05
N MET A 121 8.65 -1.53 -9.42
CA MET A 121 9.22 -0.56 -8.47
C MET A 121 8.30 -0.27 -7.29
N MET A 122 7.00 -0.09 -7.55
CA MET A 122 6.04 0.19 -6.49
C MET A 122 5.90 -0.94 -5.46
N ARG A 123 6.27 -2.17 -5.80
CA ARG A 123 6.25 -3.31 -4.88
C ARG A 123 7.45 -3.31 -3.95
N TYR A 124 8.61 -2.90 -4.45
CA TYR A 124 9.91 -3.01 -3.78
C TYR A 124 10.49 -1.68 -3.31
N ARG A 125 9.62 -0.75 -2.90
CA ARG A 125 10.06 0.48 -2.22
C ARG A 125 10.59 0.15 -0.82
N GLY A 126 11.41 1.03 -0.26
CA GLY A 126 12.02 0.84 1.07
C GLY A 126 11.02 0.72 2.22
N ASP A 127 9.77 1.17 2.04
CA ASP A 127 8.67 1.05 2.99
C ASP A 127 7.82 -0.23 2.81
N ARG A 128 8.16 -1.09 1.85
CA ARG A 128 7.32 -2.23 1.44
C ARG A 128 8.07 -3.56 1.56
N LEU A 129 8.18 -4.29 0.45
CA LEU A 129 8.85 -5.57 0.40
C LEU A 129 10.31 -5.32 0.04
N THR A 130 11.21 -5.63 0.95
CA THR A 130 12.64 -5.64 0.67
C THR A 130 13.20 -6.98 1.11
N PHE A 131 14.12 -7.52 0.31
CA PHE A 131 14.82 -8.75 0.60
C PHE A 131 16.15 -8.71 -0.12
N THR A 132 17.18 -9.32 0.45
CA THR A 132 18.55 -9.37 -0.08
C THR A 132 18.97 -10.76 -0.53
N GLY A 133 18.07 -11.75 -0.40
CA GLY A 133 18.37 -13.17 -0.63
C GLY A 133 19.17 -13.82 0.50
N LEU A 134 19.93 -13.04 1.28
CA LEU A 134 20.64 -13.52 2.48
C LEU A 134 19.67 -14.02 3.56
N GLU A 135 18.51 -13.38 3.69
CA GLU A 135 17.47 -13.74 4.67
C GLU A 135 16.44 -14.73 4.09
N ALA A 136 16.67 -15.28 2.89
CA ALA A 136 15.67 -16.12 2.21
C ALA A 136 15.37 -17.41 2.99
N GLU A 137 16.35 -17.95 3.73
CA GLU A 137 16.18 -19.13 4.57
C GLU A 137 15.29 -18.84 5.80
N ASP A 138 15.43 -17.64 6.38
CA ASP A 138 14.68 -17.19 7.56
C ASP A 138 13.20 -16.91 7.23
N PHE A 139 12.92 -16.41 6.04
CA PHE A 139 11.57 -16.05 5.59
C PHE A 139 10.90 -17.12 4.73
N THR A 140 11.31 -18.38 4.86
CA THR A 140 10.54 -19.47 4.24
C THR A 140 9.14 -19.54 4.85
N THR A 141 8.11 -19.64 4.01
CA THR A 141 6.71 -19.77 4.46
C THR A 141 6.54 -20.95 5.41
N TRP A 142 7.22 -22.06 5.11
CA TRP A 142 7.27 -23.25 5.95
C TRP A 142 7.94 -23.00 7.30
N GLY A 143 9.08 -22.29 7.33
CA GLY A 143 9.75 -21.90 8.58
C GLY A 143 8.84 -21.06 9.46
N SER A 144 8.18 -20.06 8.87
CA SER A 144 7.21 -19.19 9.58
C SER A 144 6.05 -19.99 10.16
N ILE A 145 5.47 -20.93 9.39
CA ILE A 145 4.38 -21.81 9.86
C ILE A 145 4.86 -22.67 11.03
N ILE A 146 6.04 -23.29 10.92
CA ILE A 146 6.59 -24.14 11.98
C ILE A 146 6.84 -23.34 13.26
N ILE A 147 7.39 -22.12 13.16
CA ILE A 147 7.62 -21.23 14.32
C ILE A 147 6.28 -20.85 14.98
N CYS A 148 5.28 -20.47 14.20
CA CYS A 148 3.94 -20.17 14.71
C CYS A 148 3.32 -21.38 15.42
N LEU A 149 3.37 -22.56 14.81
CA LEU A 149 2.83 -23.79 15.40
C LEU A 149 3.58 -24.20 16.66
N ARG A 150 4.91 -24.03 16.70
CA ARG A 150 5.75 -24.30 17.89
C ARG A 150 5.33 -23.49 19.11
N VAL A 151 4.77 -22.30 18.93
CA VAL A 151 4.33 -21.45 20.04
C VAL A 151 2.84 -21.65 20.33
N LEU A 152 2.00 -21.60 19.29
CA LEU A 152 0.55 -21.60 19.47
C LEU A 152 0.00 -22.95 19.92
N VAL A 153 0.52 -24.06 19.38
CA VAL A 153 0.03 -25.41 19.74
C VAL A 153 0.26 -25.73 21.22
N PRO A 154 1.48 -25.60 21.80
CA PRO A 154 1.65 -25.88 23.22
C PRO A 154 0.90 -24.89 24.10
N MET A 155 0.77 -23.62 23.70
CA MET A 155 -0.04 -22.64 24.45
C MET A 155 -1.51 -23.06 24.52
N ILE A 156 -2.09 -23.51 23.41
CA ILE A 156 -3.48 -23.99 23.36
C ILE A 156 -3.63 -25.29 24.16
N LEU A 157 -2.71 -26.25 24.00
CA LEU A 157 -2.77 -27.53 24.73
C LEU A 157 -2.63 -27.33 26.25
N LEU A 158 -1.73 -26.44 26.67
CA LEU A 158 -1.52 -26.10 28.07
C LEU A 158 -2.75 -25.38 28.64
N SER A 159 -3.29 -24.41 27.91
CA SER A 159 -4.53 -23.73 28.29
C SER A 159 -5.70 -24.72 28.40
N TRP A 160 -5.83 -25.65 27.46
CA TRP A 160 -6.87 -26.67 27.49
C TRP A 160 -6.70 -27.62 28.69
N TYR A 161 -5.47 -28.02 29.01
CA TYR A 161 -5.17 -28.87 30.15
C TYR A 161 -5.53 -28.22 31.50
N PHE A 162 -5.25 -26.93 31.67
CA PHE A 162 -5.59 -26.19 32.90
C PHE A 162 -7.06 -25.76 33.01
N CYS A 163 -7.73 -25.49 31.89
CA CYS A 163 -9.10 -24.97 31.87
C CYS A 163 -10.18 -26.04 31.72
N ARG A 164 -9.82 -27.32 31.74
CA ARG A 164 -10.78 -28.44 31.63
C ARG A 164 -11.78 -28.45 32.79
N ASP A 165 -13.02 -28.86 32.51
CA ASP A 165 -14.10 -28.92 33.52
C ASP A 165 -13.94 -30.06 34.53
N ASP A 166 -13.00 -30.98 34.29
CA ASP A 166 -12.78 -32.14 35.16
C ASP A 166 -12.45 -31.70 36.61
N PRO A 167 -13.03 -32.36 37.63
CA PRO A 167 -12.83 -31.97 39.02
C PRO A 167 -11.37 -32.08 39.49
N ASN A 168 -10.58 -32.96 38.84
CA ASN A 168 -9.17 -33.21 39.11
C ASN A 168 -8.21 -32.36 38.24
N ALA A 169 -8.75 -31.47 37.39
CA ALA A 169 -7.90 -30.54 36.64
C ALA A 169 -7.20 -29.56 37.59
N LEU A 170 -6.01 -29.09 37.20
CA LEU A 170 -5.20 -28.11 37.93
C LEU A 170 -5.81 -26.69 37.83
N ARG A 171 -7.08 -26.56 38.18
CA ARG A 171 -7.79 -25.28 38.19
C ARG A 171 -7.63 -24.64 39.56
N TRP A 172 -7.34 -23.35 39.55
CA TRP A 172 -7.49 -22.53 40.75
C TRP A 172 -8.97 -22.55 41.19
N LYS A 173 -9.25 -23.17 42.33
CA LYS A 173 -10.57 -23.19 42.96
C LYS A 173 -10.48 -22.43 44.27
N ASN A 174 -11.40 -21.50 44.48
CA ASN A 174 -11.56 -20.89 45.80
C ASN A 174 -12.04 -22.01 46.76
N PRO A 175 -11.42 -22.21 47.93
CA PRO A 175 -11.90 -23.15 48.96
C PRO A 175 -13.17 -22.60 49.64
N ALA A 176 -14.20 -22.34 48.85
CA ALA A 176 -15.51 -21.89 49.28
C ALA A 176 -16.54 -22.97 48.95
N MET A 177 -17.52 -23.13 49.83
CA MET A 177 -18.65 -24.00 49.55
C MET A 177 -19.41 -23.51 48.31
N PRO A 178 -20.01 -24.43 47.51
CA PRO A 178 -20.86 -24.02 46.41
C PRO A 178 -21.97 -23.11 46.93
N LYS A 179 -22.34 -22.11 46.12
CA LYS A 179 -23.38 -21.15 46.50
C LYS A 179 -24.69 -21.89 46.75
N GLN A 180 -25.12 -21.91 48.01
CA GLN A 180 -26.42 -22.44 48.41
C GLN A 180 -27.51 -21.44 48.04
N TYR A 181 -28.58 -21.94 47.43
CA TYR A 181 -29.78 -21.14 47.13
C TYR A 181 -30.93 -21.63 48.02
N PRO A 182 -31.79 -20.72 48.51
CA PRO A 182 -32.91 -21.08 49.41
C PRO A 182 -33.97 -21.95 48.73
N TYR A 183 -34.10 -21.81 47.40
CA TYR A 183 -34.93 -22.66 46.54
C TYR A 183 -34.07 -23.20 45.41
N ASP A 184 -34.41 -24.38 44.88
CA ASP A 184 -33.74 -24.93 43.69
C ASP A 184 -34.05 -24.04 42.49
N PHE A 185 -33.15 -23.08 42.22
CA PHE A 185 -33.34 -22.03 41.21
C PHE A 185 -33.49 -22.60 39.80
N TYR A 186 -32.92 -23.78 39.52
CA TYR A 186 -33.02 -24.45 38.22
C TYR A 186 -34.33 -25.24 38.06
N ARG A 187 -35.01 -25.54 39.17
CA ARG A 187 -36.23 -26.37 39.23
C ARG A 187 -37.50 -25.54 39.48
N ALA A 188 -37.37 -24.39 40.13
CA ALA A 188 -38.50 -23.59 40.60
C ALA A 188 -39.15 -22.68 39.53
N PHE A 189 -38.52 -22.38 38.38
CA PHE A 189 -39.17 -21.60 37.30
C PHE A 189 -38.44 -21.70 35.93
N PRO A 190 -39.10 -22.09 34.81
CA PRO A 190 -40.31 -22.89 34.65
C PRO A 190 -40.03 -24.17 33.80
N PHE A 191 -39.43 -25.25 34.32
CA PHE A 191 -39.28 -26.52 33.52
C PHE A 191 -39.20 -27.86 34.32
N ASP A 192 -39.72 -28.00 35.55
CA ASP A 192 -39.83 -29.34 36.18
C ASP A 192 -41.15 -29.53 36.97
N ASP A 193 -41.50 -30.79 37.23
CA ASP A 193 -42.76 -31.19 37.89
C ASP A 193 -42.84 -30.65 39.33
N PRO A 194 -43.90 -29.90 39.69
CA PRO A 194 -44.10 -29.36 41.03
C PRO A 194 -44.29 -30.42 42.11
N ARG A 195 -44.45 -31.71 41.80
CA ARG A 195 -44.59 -32.78 42.82
C ARG A 195 -43.26 -33.26 43.40
N LYS A 196 -42.17 -32.65 42.97
CA LYS A 196 -40.79 -33.08 43.21
C LYS A 196 -40.07 -32.00 44.05
N TYR A 197 -40.46 -31.85 45.32
CA TYR A 197 -39.94 -30.85 46.28
C TYR A 197 -38.74 -31.39 47.13
N PRO A 198 -37.88 -30.52 47.71
CA PRO A 198 -36.42 -30.55 47.48
C PRO A 198 -35.53 -31.08 48.63
N ILE A 199 -34.23 -31.21 48.30
CA ILE A 199 -33.09 -31.49 49.22
C ILE A 199 -32.99 -30.39 50.28
N THR A 200 -32.89 -30.78 51.55
CA THR A 200 -32.74 -29.87 52.70
C THR A 200 -31.32 -29.30 52.76
N ASN A 201 -31.18 -27.98 52.79
CA ASN A 201 -29.93 -27.33 53.17
C ASN A 201 -29.74 -27.52 54.69
N TYR A 202 -28.73 -28.27 55.11
CA TYR A 202 -28.43 -28.53 56.53
C TYR A 202 -27.81 -27.30 57.21
N SER A 203 -27.93 -27.22 58.55
CA SER A 203 -27.20 -26.27 59.39
C SER A 203 -25.75 -26.73 59.61
N PHE A 204 -24.85 -25.78 59.89
CA PHE A 204 -23.42 -26.05 60.13
C PHE A 204 -23.09 -26.39 61.58
N ASP A 205 -24.11 -26.67 62.39
CA ASP A 205 -23.91 -26.97 63.80
C ASP A 205 -23.27 -28.35 63.94
N LEU A 206 -22.28 -28.48 64.84
CA LEU A 206 -21.81 -29.79 65.27
C LEU A 206 -22.99 -30.46 65.98
N ALA A 207 -23.42 -31.62 65.48
CA ALA A 207 -24.38 -32.44 66.21
C ALA A 207 -23.79 -32.72 67.60
N GLU A 208 -24.51 -32.31 68.66
CA GLU A 208 -24.18 -32.64 70.05
C GLU A 208 -24.16 -34.16 70.29
#